data_AF-A0AB39ATY5-F1
#
_entry.id   AF-A0AB39ATY5-F1
#
_cell.length_a   1.000
_cell.length_b   1.000
_cell.length_c   1.000
_cell.angle_alpha   90.00
_cell.angle_beta   90.00
_cell.angle_gamma   90.00
#
_symmetry.space_group_name_H-M   'P 1'
#
loop_
_entity.id
_entity.type
_entity.pdbx_description
1 polymer ?
#
loop_
_entity_poly.entity_id
_entity_poly.type
_entity_poly.pdbx_seq_one_letter_code
_entity_poly.pdbx_strand_id
1 'polypeptide(L)'
;MFVSGCASIYGVTGADEGKKVGDSFEYHVIHPGLDVTIIEPYSEKLIPIETIGKSSLSPLTHTIKFGTSEKIHILKIVGKYEKDLYLDDTYYGSIWNGDVLVKNGILFINGRIADKIEN
;
A
#
# COMPACT_ATOMS: atom_id res chain seq x y z
N MET A 1 14.82 15.91 34.27
CA MET A 1 15.56 15.68 33.01
C MET A 1 14.51 15.36 31.95
N PHE A 2 14.18 16.33 31.09
CA PHE A 2 13.21 16.12 30.01
C PHE A 2 13.87 15.20 28.99
N VAL A 3 13.43 13.93 28.95
CA VAL A 3 13.82 13.02 27.88
C VAL A 3 13.00 13.43 26.67
N SER A 4 13.51 14.41 25.92
CA SER A 4 13.07 14.68 24.55
C SER A 4 13.49 13.48 23.71
N GLY A 5 12.68 12.43 23.77
CA GLY A 5 12.73 11.35 22.80
C GLY A 5 12.17 11.89 21.50
N CYS A 6 13.02 12.46 20.66
CA CYS A 6 12.72 12.61 19.24
C CYS A 6 12.38 11.22 18.70
N ALA A 7 11.07 10.95 18.58
CA ALA A 7 10.56 9.74 17.94
C ALA A 7 11.11 9.71 16.52
N SER A 8 12.16 8.93 16.35
CA SER A 8 12.80 8.66 15.08
C SER A 8 11.85 7.73 14.34
N ILE A 9 10.83 8.29 13.68
CA ILE A 9 9.97 7.56 12.74
C ILE A 9 10.81 7.27 11.49
N TYR A 10 11.84 6.43 11.63
CA TYR A 10 12.42 5.71 10.52
C TYR A 10 11.49 4.53 10.24
N GLY A 11 10.37 4.87 9.60
CA GLY A 11 9.39 3.89 9.14
C GLY A 11 10.01 3.06 8.03
N VAL A 12 10.35 1.81 8.33
CA VAL A 12 10.72 0.83 7.29
C VAL A 12 9.47 0.61 6.44
N THR A 13 9.40 1.24 5.27
CA THR A 13 8.40 0.89 4.26
C THR A 13 8.90 -0.33 3.48
N GLY A 14 8.01 -1.23 3.10
CA GLY A 14 8.37 -2.43 2.34
C GLY A 14 7.17 -3.33 2.08
N ALA A 15 7.32 -4.29 1.19
CA ALA A 15 6.37 -5.37 0.97
C ALA A 15 7.07 -6.71 1.23
N ASP A 16 6.35 -7.69 1.74
CA ASP A 16 6.84 -9.07 1.76
C ASP A 16 6.82 -9.69 0.35
N GLU A 17 7.44 -10.86 0.18
CA GLU A 17 7.43 -11.60 -1.10
C GLU A 17 6.04 -12.18 -1.45
N GLY A 18 5.08 -12.04 -0.54
CA GLY A 18 3.76 -12.63 -0.57
C GLY A 18 3.74 -14.15 -0.36
N LYS A 19 2.53 -14.68 -0.21
CA LYS A 19 2.27 -16.10 0.04
C LYS A 19 1.03 -16.55 -0.72
N LYS A 20 1.02 -17.80 -1.16
CA LYS A 20 -0.17 -18.42 -1.73
C LYS A 20 -1.15 -18.81 -0.62
N VAL A 21 -2.41 -18.40 -0.76
CA VAL A 21 -3.52 -18.76 0.14
C VAL A 21 -4.69 -19.24 -0.71
N GLY A 22 -4.88 -20.56 -0.77
CA GLY A 22 -5.87 -21.18 -1.66
C GLY A 22 -5.61 -20.82 -3.13
N ASP A 23 -6.60 -20.22 -3.78
CA ASP A 23 -6.55 -19.74 -5.17
C ASP A 23 -6.13 -18.26 -5.28
N SER A 24 -5.62 -17.67 -4.20
CA SER A 24 -5.15 -16.29 -4.15
C SER A 24 -3.68 -16.21 -3.74
N PHE A 25 -3.08 -15.06 -4.00
CA PHE A 25 -1.76 -14.70 -3.54
C PHE A 25 -1.86 -13.39 -2.75
N GLU A 26 -1.39 -13.42 -1.51
CA GLU A 26 -1.52 -12.32 -0.56
C GLU A 26 -0.15 -11.71 -0.30
N TYR A 27 -0.08 -10.38 -0.30
CA TYR A 27 1.10 -9.61 0.06
C TYR A 27 0.78 -8.69 1.24
N HIS A 28 1.69 -8.61 2.21
CA HIS A 28 1.62 -7.65 3.29
C HIS A 28 2.63 -6.52 3.06
N VAL A 29 2.12 -5.29 3.10
CA VAL A 29 2.89 -4.08 2.89
C VAL A 29 2.99 -3.32 4.21
N ILE A 30 4.23 -3.15 4.67
CA ILE A 30 4.54 -2.39 5.88
C ILE A 30 4.56 -0.91 5.51
N HIS A 31 3.66 -0.14 6.12
CA HIS A 31 3.66 1.32 6.03
C HIS A 31 3.30 1.92 7.41
N PRO A 32 3.98 2.99 7.89
CA PRO A 32 3.74 3.53 9.22
C PRO A 32 2.29 3.93 9.47
N GLY A 33 1.60 3.23 10.36
CA GLY A 33 0.21 3.51 10.74
C GLY A 33 -0.85 2.96 9.79
N LEU A 34 -0.46 2.21 8.76
CA LEU A 34 -1.40 1.45 7.91
C LEU A 34 -1.07 -0.04 7.95
N ASP A 35 -2.10 -0.87 8.04
CA ASP A 35 -1.99 -2.29 7.69
C ASP A 35 -2.46 -2.44 6.24
N VAL A 36 -1.53 -2.74 5.34
CA VAL A 36 -1.81 -2.77 3.91
C VAL A 36 -1.69 -4.20 3.41
N THR A 37 -2.79 -4.74 2.90
CA THR A 37 -2.85 -6.08 2.31
C THR A 37 -3.21 -5.99 0.83
N ILE A 38 -2.52 -6.74 -0.01
CA ILE A 38 -2.82 -6.84 -1.44
C ILE A 38 -3.14 -8.30 -1.74
N ILE A 39 -4.27 -8.56 -2.41
CA ILE A 39 -4.74 -9.89 -2.76
C ILE A 39 -5.00 -9.93 -4.26
N GLU A 40 -4.24 -10.80 -4.94
CA GLU A 40 -4.39 -11.08 -6.36
C GLU A 40 -4.80 -12.54 -6.57
N PRO A 41 -5.53 -12.86 -7.65
CA PRO A 41 -5.80 -14.25 -7.99
C PRO A 41 -4.49 -14.94 -8.35
N TYR A 42 -4.32 -16.19 -7.90
CA TYR A 42 -3.11 -16.94 -8.20
C TYR A 42 -2.97 -17.14 -9.72
N SER A 43 -1.80 -16.78 -10.25
CA SER A 43 -1.46 -16.95 -11.66
C SER A 43 0.05 -17.16 -11.80
N GLU A 44 0.46 -18.01 -12.74
CA GLU A 44 1.88 -18.18 -13.10
C GLU A 44 2.47 -16.91 -13.74
N LYS A 45 1.62 -15.97 -14.17
CA LYS A 45 2.02 -14.68 -14.72
C LYS A 45 2.16 -13.59 -13.66
N LEU A 46 1.99 -13.90 -12.37
CA LEU A 46 2.21 -12.94 -11.28
C LEU A 46 3.65 -12.44 -11.31
N ILE A 47 3.83 -11.13 -11.28
CA ILE A 47 5.16 -10.53 -11.16
C ILE A 47 5.54 -10.46 -9.68
N PRO A 48 6.85 -10.50 -9.36
CA PRO A 48 7.30 -10.15 -8.02
C PRO A 48 6.80 -8.76 -7.63
N ILE A 49 6.38 -8.60 -6.38
CA ILE A 49 5.98 -7.29 -5.85
C ILE A 49 7.19 -6.37 -5.75
N GLU A 50 7.06 -5.14 -6.20
CA GLU A 50 8.14 -4.16 -6.22
C GLU A 50 7.75 -2.92 -5.41
N THR A 51 8.62 -2.50 -4.49
CA THR A 51 8.46 -1.21 -3.77
C THR A 51 9.41 -0.16 -4.36
N ILE A 52 8.87 0.82 -5.09
CA ILE A 52 9.63 1.76 -5.93
C ILE A 52 9.98 3.08 -5.21
N GLY A 53 9.52 3.28 -3.97
CA GLY A 53 9.83 4.48 -3.19
C GLY A 53 9.96 4.19 -1.70
N LYS A 54 11.16 4.39 -1.14
CA LYS A 54 11.40 4.56 0.30
C LYS A 54 11.96 5.95 0.55
N SER A 55 11.25 6.99 0.09
CA SER A 55 11.84 8.32 0.09
C SER A 55 11.75 8.95 1.47
N SER A 56 12.93 9.23 2.04
CA SER A 56 13.21 9.95 3.28
C SER A 56 12.84 11.45 3.24
N LEU A 57 12.20 11.92 2.16
CA LEU A 57 11.83 13.32 1.94
C LEU A 57 10.32 13.48 2.09
N SER A 58 9.90 14.52 2.79
CA SER A 58 8.48 14.81 3.04
C SER A 58 7.84 15.45 1.79
N PRO A 59 6.66 14.97 1.34
CA PRO A 59 5.86 13.90 1.92
C PRO A 59 6.41 12.50 1.60
N LEU A 60 6.37 11.61 2.61
CA LEU A 60 6.73 10.21 2.46
C LEU A 60 5.90 9.58 1.35
N THR A 61 6.55 9.09 0.30
CA THR A 61 5.87 8.44 -0.83
C THR A 61 6.28 6.98 -0.87
N HIS A 62 5.29 6.10 -0.73
CA HIS A 62 5.46 4.65 -0.82
C HIS A 62 4.67 4.13 -2.02
N THR A 63 5.40 3.66 -3.04
CA THR A 63 4.81 3.12 -4.27
C THR A 63 5.05 1.62 -4.32
N ILE A 64 3.98 0.87 -4.53
CA ILE A 64 3.96 -0.59 -4.62
C ILE A 64 3.40 -0.98 -5.98
N LYS A 65 4.13 -1.82 -6.70
CA LYS A 65 3.74 -2.35 -8.01
C LYS A 65 3.51 -3.86 -7.87
N PHE A 66 2.37 -4.33 -8.36
CA PHE A 66 1.90 -5.70 -8.20
C PHE A 66 0.99 -6.11 -9.37
N GLY A 67 0.54 -7.36 -9.38
CA GLY A 67 -0.36 -7.91 -10.40
C GLY A 67 0.36 -8.89 -11.33
N THR A 68 -0.06 -8.92 -12.60
CA THR A 68 0.48 -9.85 -13.60
C THR A 68 1.24 -9.11 -14.69
N SER A 69 2.02 -9.84 -15.49
CA SER A 69 2.71 -9.27 -16.66
C SER A 69 1.77 -8.63 -17.69
N GLU A 70 0.48 -8.98 -17.69
CA GLU A 70 -0.55 -8.45 -18.60
C GLU A 70 -1.38 -7.32 -17.96
N LYS A 71 -1.47 -7.30 -16.63
CA LYS A 71 -2.26 -6.33 -15.87
C LYS A 71 -1.51 -5.96 -14.60
N ILE A 72 -0.76 -4.86 -14.69
CA ILE A 72 0.02 -4.30 -13.60
C ILE A 72 -0.81 -3.24 -12.90
N HIS A 73 -0.80 -3.28 -11.57
CA HIS A 73 -1.41 -2.29 -10.71
C HIS A 73 -0.34 -1.53 -9.92
N ILE A 74 -0.63 -0.26 -9.63
CA ILE A 74 0.24 0.61 -8.82
C ILE A 74 -0.57 1.19 -7.66
N LEU A 75 -0.23 0.78 -6.45
CA LEU A 75 -0.70 1.40 -5.22
C LEU A 75 0.32 2.44 -4.78
N LYS A 76 -0.10 3.70 -4.65
CA LYS A 76 0.73 4.80 -4.17
C LYS A 76 0.11 5.39 -2.91
N ILE A 77 0.91 5.46 -1.86
CA ILE A 77 0.55 6.02 -0.55
C ILE A 77 1.43 7.26 -0.34
N VAL A 78 0.81 8.43 -0.21
CA VAL A 78 1.52 9.71 -0.07
C VAL A 78 1.17 10.36 1.26
N GLY A 79 2.19 10.70 2.06
CA GLY A 79 2.02 11.37 3.34
C GLY A 79 2.58 10.57 4.50
N LYS A 80 2.89 11.29 5.59
CA LYS A 80 3.42 10.70 6.84
C LYS A 80 2.33 10.49 7.89
N TYR A 81 1.37 11.42 7.96
CA TYR A 81 0.32 11.44 8.97
C TYR A 81 -1.02 11.08 8.33
N GLU A 82 -1.68 12.06 7.71
CA GLU A 82 -2.72 11.84 6.72
C GLU A 82 -2.06 11.31 5.43
N LYS A 83 -2.61 10.23 4.90
CA LYS A 83 -2.05 9.48 3.78
C LYS A 83 -3.06 9.43 2.66
N ASP A 84 -2.71 10.03 1.55
CA ASP A 84 -3.49 9.97 0.33
C ASP A 84 -3.25 8.62 -0.35
N LEU A 85 -4.34 7.94 -0.69
CA LEU A 85 -4.33 6.64 -1.32
C LEU A 85 -4.67 6.77 -2.81
N TYR A 86 -3.78 6.26 -3.65
CA TYR A 86 -3.98 6.19 -5.09
C TYR A 86 -3.82 4.76 -5.58
N LEU A 87 -4.72 4.31 -6.45
CA LEU A 87 -4.61 3.05 -7.16
C LEU A 87 -4.71 3.35 -8.66
N ASP A 88 -3.68 2.95 -9.42
CA ASP A 88 -3.55 3.21 -10.86
C ASP A 88 -3.75 4.70 -11.20
N ASP A 89 -3.02 5.55 -10.47
CA ASP A 89 -3.06 7.03 -10.53
C ASP A 89 -4.43 7.67 -10.23
N THR A 90 -5.44 6.88 -9.83
CA THR A 90 -6.75 7.38 -9.38
C THR A 90 -6.74 7.61 -7.87
N TYR A 91 -7.25 8.75 -7.41
CA TYR A 91 -7.36 9.07 -5.99
C TYR A 91 -8.62 8.47 -5.35
N TYR A 92 -8.48 7.89 -4.16
CA TYR A 92 -9.58 7.22 -3.44
C TYR A 92 -9.87 7.82 -2.06
N GLY A 93 -9.10 8.81 -1.62
CA GLY A 93 -9.27 9.45 -0.31
C GLY A 93 -8.00 9.43 0.54
N SER A 94 -8.12 10.05 1.71
CA SER A 94 -7.05 10.12 2.69
C SER A 94 -7.41 9.36 3.97
N ILE A 95 -6.41 8.76 4.60
CA ILE A 95 -6.55 8.06 5.87
C ILE A 95 -5.39 8.38 6.80
N TRP A 96 -5.67 8.54 8.09
CA TRP A 96 -4.65 8.75 9.11
C TRP A 96 -4.02 7.43 9.57
N ASN A 97 -4.89 6.47 9.92
CA ASN A 97 -4.53 5.12 10.32
C ASN A 97 -5.66 4.14 9.98
N GLY A 98 -5.32 2.86 9.86
CA GLY A 98 -6.28 1.78 9.64
C GLY A 98 -5.86 0.80 8.56
N ASP A 99 -6.84 0.09 8.04
CA ASP A 99 -6.64 -1.03 7.13
C ASP A 99 -6.86 -0.60 5.69
N VAL A 100 -5.91 -0.95 4.81
CA VAL A 100 -6.02 -0.77 3.36
C VAL A 100 -5.91 -2.13 2.73
N LEU A 101 -6.96 -2.54 2.03
CA LEU A 101 -6.97 -3.79 1.28
C LEU A 101 -7.10 -3.47 -0.20
N VAL A 102 -6.19 -3.97 -1.03
CA VAL A 102 -6.40 -4.03 -2.48
C VAL A 102 -6.75 -5.47 -2.84
N LYS A 103 -7.90 -5.68 -3.48
CA LYS A 103 -8.30 -7.01 -3.93
C LYS A 103 -8.78 -6.94 -5.38
N ASN A 104 -8.11 -7.66 -6.27
CA ASN A 104 -8.45 -7.72 -7.69
C ASN A 104 -8.56 -6.32 -8.36
N GLY A 105 -7.69 -5.39 -7.98
CA GLY A 105 -7.72 -4.00 -8.46
C GLY A 105 -8.85 -3.13 -7.88
N ILE A 106 -9.51 -3.56 -6.79
CA ILE A 106 -10.47 -2.75 -6.02
C ILE A 106 -9.83 -2.35 -4.70
N LEU A 107 -9.87 -1.06 -4.36
CA LEU A 107 -9.38 -0.55 -3.08
C LEU A 107 -10.47 -0.59 -2.02
N PHE A 108 -10.11 -1.03 -0.83
CA PHE A 108 -10.93 -1.02 0.37
C PHE A 108 -10.20 -0.25 1.46
N ILE A 109 -10.92 0.59 2.18
CA ILE A 109 -10.43 1.38 3.31
C ILE A 109 -11.29 1.02 4.52
N ASN A 110 -10.65 0.53 5.60
CA ASN A 110 -11.33 0.07 6.82
C ASN A 110 -12.50 -0.90 6.54
N GLY A 111 -12.29 -1.84 5.63
CA GLY A 111 -13.27 -2.87 5.24
C GLY A 111 -14.42 -2.39 4.33
N ARG A 112 -14.43 -1.13 3.90
CA ARG A 112 -15.42 -0.59 2.95
C ARG A 112 -14.77 -0.40 1.58
N ILE A 113 -15.52 -0.68 0.51
CA ILE A 113 -15.08 -0.33 -0.85
C ILE A 113 -14.85 1.18 -0.89
N ALA A 114 -13.68 1.59 -1.34
CA ALA A 114 -13.37 3.00 -1.53
C ALA A 114 -13.93 3.47 -2.86
N ASP A 115 -14.69 4.56 -2.84
CA ASP A 115 -15.18 5.18 -4.05
C ASP A 115 -14.04 5.91 -4.76
N LYS A 116 -14.02 5.81 -6.08
CA LYS A 116 -13.12 6.61 -6.90
C LYS A 116 -13.53 8.07 -6.78
N ILE A 117 -12.60 8.94 -6.39
CA ILE A 117 -12.82 10.38 -6.36
C ILE A 117 -12.26 10.92 -7.68
N GLU A 118 -13.12 10.94 -8.70
CA GLU A 118 -12.81 11.63 -9.96
C GLU A 118 -12.88 13.15 -9.73
N ASN A 119 -11.83 13.86 -10.16
CA ASN A 119 -11.79 15.33 -10.20
C ASN A 119 -12.25 15.82 -11.58
#